data_AF-A0A9D6G2Y3-F1
#
_entry.id   AF-A0A9D6G2Y3-F1
#
_cell.length_a   1.000
_cell.length_b   1.000
_cell.length_c   1.000
_cell.angle_alpha   90.00
_cell.angle_beta   90.00
_cell.angle_gamma   90.00
#
_symmetry.space_group_name_H-M   'P 1'
#
loop_
_entity.id
_entity.type
_entity.pdbx_description
1 polymer ?
#
loop_
_entity_poly.entity_id
_entity_poly.type
_entity_poly.pdbx_seq_one_letter_code
_entity_poly.pdbx_strand_id
1 'polypeptide(L)'
;MRTDPGRIIHGRLKPIGGTAVPGARGARRSIVVFLSFCSLLQGPPALGAPGDLDPGFGVGGKVITSFGTGNNYAYGVAIQSDGKIVVTGSARDGTNNKFSVARYNADGTLDSGFGNGGTVMTAFGTSYDEPYAMALQADGKIVVAGYTRGTTWDFALARYEADGKLDTGFGAGGKVITPVGTGSDIAYAVAIQPDGKIVAAGTASGTTLTFALVRYNADGGLDSSFGSGGKVVTQFGAGQNSLSGVAIQSDGKIVAAGSSNSRINDYTTSDFALLRYNADGTLDESFGTGGKVITAVGTGQDTAYAVATQSDGKIVAAGKSGTSFAVLRYNSNGTLDAGFGSGGKVLTAAGASASSAQSVVIQSDGRIVAAGTADKVFAAARYNADGALDAEFGTNGRVLTDVGTGDDVGRAVAIQADGKLVVAGYAGNSTSTNTSIDVAMVRYNANGTLDTSFGSVGKVTTDIGTNGEYVSAMALQSDGKVIVAGYSHWSDSKGDGFALARFNADGTPDAAFGSGGKVNTYLSSSSAAYAVTIQPDGKIVAAGYEGTYTFTLVRY
;
A
#
# COMPACT_ATOMS: atom_id res chain seq x y z
N MET A 1 82.58 -5.05 20.88
CA MET A 1 82.98 -6.19 20.03
C MET A 1 82.53 -5.82 18.62
N ARG A 2 83.31 -5.10 17.78
CA ARG A 2 84.54 -5.51 17.06
C ARG A 2 84.48 -6.96 16.59
N THR A 3 84.21 -7.17 15.30
CA THR A 3 85.20 -7.64 14.31
C THR A 3 84.75 -7.21 12.90
N ASP A 4 85.76 -6.94 12.08
CA ASP A 4 85.81 -6.18 10.83
C ASP A 4 86.38 -7.15 9.73
N PRO A 5 86.93 -6.73 8.58
CA PRO A 5 86.29 -6.66 7.26
C PRO A 5 87.07 -7.37 6.12
N GLY A 6 86.67 -7.14 4.85
CA GLY A 6 87.58 -7.07 3.69
C GLY A 6 86.93 -7.45 2.34
N ARG A 7 87.40 -7.06 1.15
CA ARG A 7 88.27 -5.99 0.63
C ARG A 7 88.22 -6.09 -0.91
N ILE A 8 87.88 -4.97 -1.57
CA ILE A 8 88.28 -4.41 -2.89
C ILE A 8 89.07 -5.29 -3.90
N ILE A 9 88.66 -5.30 -5.20
CA ILE A 9 89.56 -5.14 -6.38
C ILE A 9 88.87 -4.38 -7.55
N HIS A 10 89.60 -3.41 -8.13
CA HIS A 10 89.31 -2.61 -9.32
C HIS A 10 89.62 -3.32 -10.66
N GLY A 11 88.94 -2.95 -11.75
CA GLY A 11 89.39 -3.19 -13.12
C GLY A 11 88.74 -2.24 -14.14
N ARG A 12 89.53 -1.35 -14.75
CA ARG A 12 89.19 -0.41 -15.83
C ARG A 12 90.08 -0.74 -17.03
N LEU A 13 89.59 -0.70 -18.27
CA LEU A 13 90.29 -0.44 -19.57
C LEU A 13 89.25 -0.56 -20.70
N LYS A 14 88.70 0.54 -21.24
CA LYS A 14 89.01 1.28 -22.50
C LYS A 14 88.66 0.58 -23.84
N PRO A 15 88.24 1.36 -24.88
CA PRO A 15 87.39 0.90 -25.99
C PRO A 15 88.15 0.64 -27.30
N ILE A 16 87.52 -0.09 -28.23
CA ILE A 16 87.98 -0.22 -29.63
C ILE A 16 86.75 -0.06 -30.54
N GLY A 17 86.88 0.85 -31.52
CA GLY A 17 85.84 1.18 -32.49
C GLY A 17 86.00 0.47 -33.84
N GLY A 18 85.07 0.81 -34.74
CA GLY A 18 85.25 0.70 -36.19
C GLY A 18 84.39 -0.38 -36.86
N THR A 19 83.32 0.04 -37.55
CA THR A 19 83.21 0.03 -39.02
C THR A 19 81.77 0.33 -39.44
N ALA A 20 81.62 1.16 -40.47
CA ALA A 20 80.35 1.57 -41.06
C ALA A 20 80.44 1.40 -42.57
N VAL A 21 79.48 0.72 -43.22
CA VAL A 21 78.98 0.96 -44.59
C VAL A 21 77.61 0.23 -44.79
N PRO A 22 76.80 0.44 -45.85
CA PRO A 22 75.50 1.12 -45.71
C PRO A 22 74.30 0.40 -46.36
N GLY A 23 73.09 0.94 -46.13
CA GLY A 23 72.04 0.98 -47.16
C GLY A 23 70.87 0.00 -47.01
N ALA A 24 69.71 0.53 -46.61
CA ALA A 24 68.42 0.14 -47.16
C ALA A 24 67.40 1.27 -46.93
N ARG A 25 66.74 1.67 -48.01
CA ARG A 25 65.73 2.74 -48.07
C ARG A 25 64.41 2.29 -47.44
N GLY A 26 63.70 3.25 -46.85
CA GLY A 26 62.24 3.33 -46.97
C GLY A 26 61.45 3.21 -45.66
N ALA A 27 61.04 4.36 -45.11
CA ALA A 27 59.65 4.66 -44.72
C ALA A 27 59.63 5.95 -43.88
N ARG A 28 58.85 6.94 -44.33
CA ARG A 28 58.55 8.16 -43.58
C ARG A 28 57.94 7.77 -42.22
N ARG A 29 58.58 8.18 -41.12
CA ARG A 29 57.97 8.14 -39.78
C ARG A 29 57.48 9.53 -39.43
N SER A 30 56.17 9.72 -39.50
CA SER A 30 55.48 10.85 -38.88
C SER A 30 55.76 10.84 -37.38
N ILE A 31 56.23 11.97 -36.85
CA ILE A 31 56.30 12.21 -35.40
C ILE A 31 54.86 12.41 -34.93
N VAL A 32 54.28 11.39 -34.30
CA VAL A 32 53.05 11.52 -33.52
C VAL A 32 53.47 11.94 -32.13
N VAL A 33 53.18 13.18 -31.76
CA VAL A 33 53.25 13.66 -30.39
C VAL A 33 52.12 12.97 -29.61
N PHE A 34 52.47 12.01 -28.75
CA PHE A 34 51.52 11.49 -27.76
C PHE A 34 51.35 12.56 -26.66
N LEU A 35 50.35 13.42 -26.84
CA LEU A 35 49.74 14.14 -25.72
C LEU A 35 49.00 13.10 -24.88
N SER A 36 49.62 12.66 -23.79
CA SER A 36 48.96 11.83 -22.78
C SER A 36 47.89 12.69 -22.10
N PHE A 37 46.68 12.72 -22.66
CA PHE A 37 45.49 13.12 -21.93
C PHE A 37 45.27 12.07 -20.84
N CYS A 38 45.70 12.38 -19.62
CA CYS A 38 45.26 11.67 -18.44
C CYS A 38 43.79 12.07 -18.21
N SER A 39 42.89 11.49 -18.99
CA SER A 39 41.47 11.51 -18.66
C SER A 39 41.32 10.78 -17.34
N LEU A 40 41.03 11.51 -16.26
CA LEU A 40 40.38 10.91 -15.11
C LEU A 40 39.08 10.33 -15.64
N LEU A 41 39.09 9.03 -15.97
CA LEU A 41 37.88 8.23 -15.99
C LEU A 41 37.40 8.23 -14.54
N GLN A 42 36.55 9.20 -14.19
CA GLN A 42 35.63 9.01 -13.10
C GLN A 42 34.79 7.80 -13.52
N GLY A 43 34.99 6.67 -12.84
CA GLY A 43 34.12 5.52 -13.01
C GLY A 43 32.67 5.97 -12.81
N PRO A 44 31.68 5.25 -13.38
CA PRO A 44 30.29 5.52 -13.06
C PRO A 44 30.15 5.59 -11.53
N PRO A 45 29.33 6.51 -10.98
CA PRO A 45 29.11 6.57 -9.54
C PRO A 45 28.76 5.15 -9.07
N ALA A 46 29.46 4.67 -8.04
CA ALA A 46 29.18 3.37 -7.47
C ALA A 46 27.70 3.36 -7.09
N LEU A 47 26.91 2.46 -7.70
CA LEU A 47 25.53 2.24 -7.31
C LEU A 47 25.55 1.88 -5.82
N GLY A 48 24.73 2.56 -5.01
CA GLY A 48 24.56 2.23 -3.60
C GLY A 48 24.24 0.74 -3.45
N ALA A 49 24.67 0.14 -2.33
CA ALA A 49 24.18 -1.19 -2.02
C ALA A 49 22.64 -1.11 -1.91
N PRO A 50 21.89 -2.17 -2.25
CA PRO A 50 20.46 -2.11 -2.08
C PRO A 50 20.08 -1.70 -0.65
N GLY A 51 19.02 -0.90 -0.48
CA GLY A 51 18.64 -0.40 0.85
C GLY A 51 19.53 0.72 1.39
N ASP A 52 20.65 1.04 0.74
CA ASP A 52 21.18 2.39 0.82
C ASP A 52 20.16 3.34 0.22
N LEU A 53 20.09 4.53 0.80
CA LEU A 53 19.34 5.62 0.22
C LEU A 53 19.87 5.89 -1.18
N ASP A 54 18.99 5.86 -2.18
CA ASP A 54 19.35 6.05 -3.58
C ASP A 54 19.97 7.45 -3.78
N PRO A 55 21.28 7.61 -3.99
CA PRO A 55 21.89 8.94 -4.06
C PRO A 55 21.43 9.75 -5.27
N GLY A 56 20.89 9.07 -6.29
CA GLY A 56 20.25 9.67 -7.46
C GLY A 56 18.82 10.10 -7.22
N PHE A 57 18.28 9.99 -6.00
CA PHE A 57 16.93 10.40 -5.65
C PHE A 57 16.92 11.57 -4.67
N GLY A 58 16.39 12.72 -5.09
CA GLY A 58 16.35 13.92 -4.25
C GLY A 58 17.72 14.30 -3.69
N VAL A 59 17.77 14.62 -2.40
CA VAL A 59 19.02 14.88 -1.69
C VAL A 59 19.41 13.62 -0.90
N GLY A 60 20.29 12.82 -1.48
CA GLY A 60 20.83 11.62 -0.83
C GLY A 60 19.76 10.57 -0.51
N GLY A 61 18.86 10.31 -1.46
CA GLY A 61 17.76 9.33 -1.37
C GLY A 61 16.52 9.81 -0.64
N LYS A 62 16.49 11.09 -0.25
CA LYS A 62 15.39 11.69 0.51
C LYS A 62 14.84 12.90 -0.21
N VAL A 63 13.52 13.06 -0.14
CA VAL A 63 12.82 14.26 -0.58
C VAL A 63 11.91 14.71 0.55
N ILE A 64 12.18 15.90 1.06
CA ILE A 64 11.36 16.57 2.07
C ILE A 64 10.66 17.71 1.38
N THR A 65 9.33 17.67 1.39
CA THR A 65 8.51 18.66 0.70
C THR A 65 7.67 19.42 1.70
N SER A 66 8.00 20.68 1.90
CA SER A 66 7.20 21.58 2.71
C SER A 66 6.21 22.31 1.82
N PHE A 67 4.92 22.15 2.12
CA PHE A 67 3.85 22.85 1.44
C PHE A 67 3.53 24.21 2.09
N GLY A 68 3.93 24.40 3.36
CA GLY A 68 3.65 25.60 4.15
C GLY A 68 4.41 25.60 5.48
N THR A 69 3.83 26.22 6.52
CA THR A 69 4.47 26.39 7.84
C THR A 69 4.05 25.38 8.90
N GLY A 70 3.12 24.46 8.59
CA GLY A 70 2.62 23.48 9.55
C GLY A 70 2.77 22.03 9.10
N ASN A 71 2.15 21.13 9.86
CA ASN A 71 2.17 19.68 9.66
C ASN A 71 1.66 19.26 8.26
N ASN A 72 2.32 18.28 7.65
CA ASN A 72 2.06 17.68 6.37
C ASN A 72 2.23 16.16 6.47
N TYR A 73 1.24 15.41 5.99
CA TYR A 73 1.22 13.95 5.98
C TYR A 73 1.06 13.46 4.54
N ALA A 74 1.79 12.42 4.15
CA ALA A 74 1.56 11.71 2.90
C ALA A 74 0.81 10.40 3.17
N TYR A 75 -0.33 10.19 2.53
CA TYR A 75 -1.17 9.00 2.74
C TYR A 75 -1.19 8.05 1.55
N GLY A 76 -1.00 8.56 0.33
CA GLY A 76 -1.08 7.78 -0.89
C GLY A 76 0.02 8.12 -1.87
N VAL A 77 0.57 7.09 -2.52
CA VAL A 77 1.58 7.21 -3.57
C VAL A 77 1.14 6.40 -4.79
N ALA A 78 1.34 6.96 -5.98
CA ALA A 78 1.11 6.29 -7.25
C ALA A 78 2.20 6.64 -8.26
N ILE A 79 2.47 5.71 -9.18
CA ILE A 79 3.39 5.90 -10.29
C ILE A 79 2.58 6.17 -11.56
N GLN A 80 2.85 7.29 -12.23
CA GLN A 80 2.30 7.58 -13.57
C GLN A 80 2.98 6.72 -14.63
N SER A 81 2.35 6.55 -15.79
CA SER A 81 2.87 5.73 -16.90
C SER A 81 4.20 6.23 -17.46
N ASP A 82 4.54 7.49 -17.27
CA ASP A 82 5.82 8.11 -17.63
C ASP A 82 6.90 7.95 -16.54
N GLY A 83 6.60 7.23 -15.46
CA GLY A 83 7.51 6.98 -14.34
C GLY A 83 7.58 8.09 -13.30
N LYS A 84 6.81 9.19 -13.46
CA LYS A 84 6.69 10.22 -12.41
C LYS A 84 5.94 9.69 -11.19
N ILE A 85 6.30 10.21 -10.03
CA ILE A 85 5.72 9.81 -8.74
C ILE A 85 4.75 10.89 -8.30
N VAL A 86 3.50 10.52 -8.07
CA VAL A 86 2.48 11.42 -7.53
C VAL A 86 2.18 10.97 -6.10
N VAL A 87 2.17 11.91 -5.18
CA VAL A 87 1.89 11.65 -3.77
C VAL A 87 0.83 12.64 -3.28
N THR A 88 -0.17 12.12 -2.57
CA THR A 88 -1.24 12.91 -1.97
C THR A 88 -1.23 12.79 -0.45
N GLY A 89 -1.71 13.84 0.22
CA GLY A 89 -1.98 13.82 1.64
C GLY A 89 -2.38 15.19 2.17
N SER A 90 -2.38 15.41 3.48
CA SER A 90 -2.77 16.70 4.05
C SER A 90 -1.57 17.61 4.28
N ALA A 91 -1.76 18.92 4.11
CA ALA A 91 -0.77 19.96 4.40
C ALA A 91 -1.40 21.13 5.15
N ARG A 92 -0.74 21.68 6.17
CA ARG A 92 -1.25 22.83 6.93
C ARG A 92 -0.84 24.16 6.31
N ASP A 93 -1.82 25.02 6.07
CA ASP A 93 -1.64 26.39 5.59
C ASP A 93 -1.30 27.41 6.70
N GLY A 94 -0.86 26.92 7.87
CA GLY A 94 -0.65 27.70 9.08
C GLY A 94 -1.87 27.75 10.01
N THR A 95 -3.07 27.40 9.54
CA THR A 95 -4.28 27.34 10.38
C THR A 95 -4.94 25.96 10.33
N ASN A 96 -5.21 25.43 9.14
CA ASN A 96 -5.98 24.21 8.94
C ASN A 96 -5.32 23.27 7.92
N ASN A 97 -5.69 21.99 7.95
CA ASN A 97 -5.26 21.00 6.97
C ASN A 97 -5.91 21.28 5.60
N LYS A 98 -5.17 21.05 4.53
CA LYS A 98 -5.57 21.22 3.12
C LYS A 98 -5.22 19.99 2.31
N PHE A 99 -5.91 19.80 1.19
CA PHE A 99 -5.49 18.80 0.21
C PHE A 99 -4.12 19.21 -0.33
N SER A 100 -3.20 18.26 -0.41
CA SER A 100 -1.88 18.49 -0.99
C SER A 100 -1.52 17.38 -1.97
N VAL A 101 -0.93 17.78 -3.08
CA VAL A 101 -0.39 16.89 -4.11
C VAL A 101 1.00 17.38 -4.46
N ALA A 102 1.98 16.48 -4.40
CA ALA A 102 3.31 16.71 -4.95
C ALA A 102 3.56 15.73 -6.08
N ARG A 103 4.23 16.21 -7.12
CA ARG A 103 4.75 15.37 -8.18
C ARG A 103 6.26 15.48 -8.26
N TYR A 104 6.88 14.32 -8.39
CA TYR A 104 8.32 14.16 -8.51
C TYR A 104 8.65 13.48 -9.83
N ASN A 105 9.78 13.85 -10.40
CA ASN A 105 10.42 13.06 -11.44
C ASN A 105 10.85 11.69 -10.87
N ALA A 106 11.22 10.77 -11.75
CA ALA A 106 11.68 9.44 -11.33
C ALA A 106 12.92 9.48 -10.41
N ASP A 107 13.69 10.57 -10.45
CA ASP A 107 14.85 10.88 -9.61
C ASP A 107 14.50 11.68 -8.34
N GLY A 108 13.21 11.80 -7.99
CA GLY A 108 12.78 12.47 -6.76
C GLY A 108 12.90 13.99 -6.76
N THR A 109 13.48 14.60 -7.80
CA THR A 109 13.39 16.06 -7.94
C THR A 109 11.93 16.45 -8.13
N LEU A 110 11.52 17.53 -7.46
CA LEU A 110 10.18 18.10 -7.69
C LEU A 110 10.04 18.42 -9.19
N ASP A 111 8.94 17.96 -9.77
CA ASP A 111 8.64 18.27 -11.17
C ASP A 111 8.28 19.74 -11.28
N SER A 112 9.24 20.59 -11.66
CA SER A 112 9.03 22.04 -11.78
C SER A 112 7.91 22.43 -12.76
N GLY A 113 7.51 21.53 -13.67
CA GLY A 113 6.37 21.72 -14.56
C GLY A 113 5.01 21.41 -13.92
N PHE A 114 4.98 20.95 -12.67
CA PHE A 114 3.77 20.61 -11.94
C PHE A 114 3.41 21.68 -10.89
N GLY A 115 2.25 22.32 -11.02
CA GLY A 115 1.73 23.25 -10.02
C GLY A 115 2.69 24.40 -9.71
N ASN A 116 2.89 24.68 -8.42
CA ASN A 116 3.85 25.65 -7.93
C ASN A 116 5.19 24.93 -7.64
N GLY A 117 5.99 24.72 -8.68
CA GLY A 117 7.34 24.15 -8.56
C GLY A 117 7.36 22.72 -8.03
N GLY A 118 6.42 21.88 -8.45
CA GLY A 118 6.25 20.48 -8.08
C GLY A 118 5.16 20.19 -7.05
N THR A 119 4.51 21.23 -6.52
CA THR A 119 3.54 21.10 -5.42
C THR A 119 2.25 21.84 -5.69
N VAL A 120 1.17 21.35 -5.09
CA VAL A 120 -0.14 22.00 -5.10
C VAL A 120 -0.76 21.86 -3.71
N MET A 121 -1.19 22.97 -3.12
CA MET A 121 -2.12 22.99 -2.00
C MET A 121 -3.48 23.48 -2.48
N THR A 122 -4.52 22.72 -2.18
CA THR A 122 -5.88 23.02 -2.59
C THR A 122 -6.76 23.24 -1.37
N ALA A 123 -7.22 24.48 -1.22
CA ALA A 123 -8.23 24.84 -0.25
C ALA A 123 -9.63 24.80 -0.88
N PHE A 124 -10.54 24.15 -0.17
CA PHE A 124 -11.97 24.16 -0.50
C PHE A 124 -12.72 25.30 0.19
N GLY A 125 -12.19 25.76 1.34
CA GLY A 125 -12.65 26.94 2.06
C GLY A 125 -11.62 27.36 3.11
N THR A 126 -12.09 27.99 4.19
CA THR A 126 -11.22 28.48 5.28
C THR A 126 -10.93 27.44 6.36
N SER A 127 -11.56 26.26 6.30
CA SER A 127 -11.52 25.24 7.37
C SER A 127 -10.65 24.02 7.00
N TYR A 128 -10.84 22.89 7.68
CA TYR A 128 -10.10 21.63 7.48
C TYR A 128 -10.55 20.90 6.21
N ASP A 129 -9.58 20.53 5.37
CA ASP A 129 -9.77 19.71 4.18
C ASP A 129 -8.77 18.53 4.24
N GLU A 130 -9.26 17.29 4.21
CA GLU A 130 -8.42 16.09 4.35
C GLU A 130 -8.63 15.12 3.17
N PRO A 131 -7.58 14.76 2.42
CA PRO A 131 -7.66 13.75 1.36
C PRO A 131 -7.43 12.34 1.91
N TYR A 132 -8.16 11.35 1.38
CA TYR A 132 -8.01 9.94 1.73
C TYR A 132 -7.59 9.05 0.56
N ALA A 133 -7.99 9.40 -0.67
CA ALA A 133 -7.78 8.55 -1.83
C ALA A 133 -7.40 9.36 -3.07
N MET A 134 -6.63 8.72 -3.95
CA MET A 134 -6.21 9.27 -5.23
C MET A 134 -6.37 8.21 -6.33
N ALA A 135 -6.78 8.66 -7.52
CA ALA A 135 -6.80 7.86 -8.72
C ALA A 135 -6.16 8.62 -9.90
N LEU A 136 -5.43 7.89 -10.73
CA LEU A 136 -4.78 8.43 -11.93
C LEU A 136 -5.64 8.13 -13.16
N GLN A 137 -5.93 9.16 -13.98
CA GLN A 137 -6.57 8.99 -15.27
C GLN A 137 -5.54 8.63 -16.35
N ALA A 138 -5.99 7.95 -17.40
CA ALA A 138 -5.12 7.52 -18.51
C ALA A 138 -4.52 8.70 -19.30
N ASP A 139 -5.17 9.86 -19.26
CA ASP A 139 -4.68 11.12 -19.86
C ASP A 139 -3.70 11.88 -18.96
N GLY A 140 -3.32 11.32 -17.81
CA GLY A 140 -2.37 11.91 -16.87
C GLY A 140 -2.98 12.86 -15.85
N LYS A 141 -4.30 13.10 -15.88
CA LYS A 141 -5.00 13.85 -14.82
C LYS A 141 -5.02 13.08 -13.51
N ILE A 142 -5.10 13.82 -12.40
CA ILE A 142 -5.08 13.27 -11.04
C ILE A 142 -6.37 13.67 -10.34
N VAL A 143 -7.10 12.69 -9.82
CA VAL A 143 -8.30 12.92 -9.01
C VAL A 143 -8.00 12.56 -7.56
N VAL A 144 -8.24 13.50 -6.64
CA VAL A 144 -8.07 13.29 -5.20
C VAL A 144 -9.43 13.48 -4.53
N ALA A 145 -9.79 12.54 -3.65
CA ALA A 145 -11.04 12.56 -2.91
C ALA A 145 -10.80 12.50 -1.39
N GLY A 146 -11.72 13.10 -0.65
CA GLY A 146 -11.72 13.15 0.80
C GLY A 146 -12.91 13.96 1.31
N TYR A 147 -12.67 14.81 2.31
CA TYR A 147 -13.69 15.70 2.84
C TYR A 147 -13.19 17.13 3.08
N THR A 148 -14.12 18.08 3.11
CA THR A 148 -13.90 19.47 3.51
C THR A 148 -14.87 19.85 4.61
N ARG A 149 -14.49 20.76 5.51
CA ARG A 149 -15.33 21.24 6.61
C ARG A 149 -15.96 22.60 6.28
N GLY A 150 -17.27 22.63 6.17
CA GLY A 150 -18.09 23.83 6.31
C GLY A 150 -18.72 23.90 7.70
N THR A 151 -20.06 23.94 7.74
CA THR A 151 -20.85 23.69 8.96
C THR A 151 -20.79 22.22 9.39
N THR A 152 -20.78 21.32 8.41
CA THR A 152 -20.59 19.87 8.51
C THR A 152 -19.35 19.48 7.70
N TRP A 153 -19.00 18.19 7.66
CA TRP A 153 -18.02 17.69 6.69
C TRP A 153 -18.74 17.29 5.41
N ASP A 154 -18.22 17.60 4.25
CA ASP A 154 -18.83 17.24 2.97
C ASP A 154 -17.81 16.53 2.09
N PHE A 155 -18.28 15.66 1.17
CA PHE A 155 -17.41 15.06 0.16
C PHE A 155 -16.69 16.15 -0.62
N ALA A 156 -15.39 16.00 -0.78
CA ALA A 156 -14.55 16.94 -1.52
C ALA A 156 -13.71 16.19 -2.56
N LEU A 157 -13.77 16.67 -3.82
CA LEU A 157 -12.92 16.21 -4.90
C LEU A 157 -12.16 17.38 -5.50
N ALA A 158 -10.88 17.17 -5.75
CA ALA A 158 -10.07 18.05 -6.59
C ALA A 158 -9.55 17.27 -7.77
N ARG A 159 -9.60 17.87 -8.97
CA ARG A 159 -8.94 17.34 -10.15
C ARG A 159 -7.85 18.27 -10.62
N TYR A 160 -6.70 17.68 -10.91
CA TYR A 160 -5.53 18.36 -11.40
C TYR A 160 -5.23 17.90 -12.82
N GLU A 161 -4.87 18.86 -13.66
CA GLU A 161 -4.28 18.61 -14.96
C GLU A 161 -2.96 17.84 -14.83
N ALA A 162 -2.50 17.29 -15.94
CA ALA A 162 -1.18 16.67 -16.00
C ALA A 162 -0.03 17.65 -15.72
N ASP A 163 -0.26 18.96 -15.63
CA ASP A 163 0.72 19.97 -15.18
C ASP A 163 0.43 20.46 -13.76
N GLY A 164 -0.44 19.79 -13.00
CA GLY A 164 -0.75 20.10 -11.60
C GLY A 164 -1.61 21.34 -11.39
N LYS A 165 -1.94 22.10 -12.43
CA LYS A 165 -2.97 23.13 -12.29
C LYS A 165 -4.30 22.45 -11.97
N LEU A 166 -5.11 23.12 -11.16
CA LEU A 166 -6.50 22.73 -11.02
C LEU A 166 -7.17 22.74 -12.40
N ASP A 167 -7.81 21.63 -12.76
CA ASP A 167 -8.52 21.50 -14.03
C ASP A 167 -9.74 22.42 -14.00
N THR A 168 -9.66 23.57 -14.66
CA THR A 168 -10.73 24.57 -14.64
C THR A 168 -12.02 24.09 -15.32
N GLY A 169 -11.95 23.02 -16.11
CA GLY A 169 -13.11 22.33 -16.67
C GLY A 169 -13.76 21.33 -15.71
N PHE A 170 -13.19 21.13 -14.52
CA PHE A 170 -13.75 20.26 -13.48
C PHE A 170 -14.41 21.07 -12.35
N GLY A 171 -15.74 21.03 -12.28
CA GLY A 171 -16.51 21.69 -11.22
C GLY A 171 -16.22 23.19 -11.12
N ALA A 172 -16.13 23.70 -9.90
CA ALA A 172 -15.82 25.11 -9.64
C ALA A 172 -14.29 25.32 -9.57
N GLY A 173 -13.68 25.48 -10.75
CA GLY A 173 -12.24 25.77 -10.86
C GLY A 173 -11.35 24.63 -10.37
N GLY A 174 -11.66 23.40 -10.77
CA GLY A 174 -10.94 22.17 -10.40
C GLY A 174 -11.43 21.50 -9.14
N LYS A 175 -12.49 22.02 -8.51
CA LYS A 175 -12.98 21.57 -7.21
C LYS A 175 -14.46 21.25 -7.23
N VAL A 176 -14.83 20.23 -6.49
CA VAL A 176 -16.22 19.85 -6.24
C VAL A 176 -16.39 19.62 -4.75
N ILE A 177 -17.36 20.33 -4.15
CA ILE A 177 -17.85 20.08 -2.80
C ILE A 177 -19.26 19.53 -2.96
N THR A 178 -19.51 18.37 -2.38
CA THR A 178 -20.81 17.71 -2.49
C THR A 178 -21.33 17.40 -1.10
N PRO A 179 -22.28 18.20 -0.59
CA PRO A 179 -23.14 17.75 0.51
C PRO A 179 -23.92 16.54 0.03
N VAL A 180 -23.78 15.43 0.74
CA VAL A 180 -24.39 14.15 0.37
C VAL A 180 -25.59 13.87 1.28
N GLY A 181 -25.38 13.93 2.59
CA GLY A 181 -26.41 13.77 3.61
C GLY A 181 -26.89 15.10 4.20
N THR A 182 -27.55 15.01 5.36
CA THR A 182 -27.94 16.20 6.15
C THR A 182 -26.89 16.54 7.23
N GLY A 183 -25.84 15.73 7.36
CA GLY A 183 -24.79 15.81 8.36
C GLY A 183 -23.39 15.81 7.74
N SER A 184 -22.42 15.23 8.45
CA SER A 184 -21.05 15.04 7.97
C SER A 184 -20.91 13.84 7.03
N ASP A 185 -20.26 14.04 5.90
CA ASP A 185 -20.02 13.05 4.86
C ASP A 185 -18.52 12.97 4.54
N ILE A 186 -18.01 11.75 4.38
CA ILE A 186 -16.59 11.49 4.15
C ILE A 186 -16.42 10.52 2.99
N ALA A 187 -15.66 10.91 1.97
CA ALA A 187 -15.22 10.01 0.90
C ALA A 187 -13.92 9.31 1.33
N TYR A 188 -13.92 7.98 1.34
CA TYR A 188 -12.74 7.16 1.69
C TYR A 188 -12.07 6.54 0.45
N ALA A 189 -12.79 6.46 -0.67
CA ALA A 189 -12.31 5.84 -1.89
C ALA A 189 -12.73 6.66 -3.12
N VAL A 190 -11.89 6.60 -4.16
CA VAL A 190 -12.19 7.13 -5.48
C VAL A 190 -11.73 6.16 -6.56
N ALA A 191 -12.53 6.02 -7.60
CA ALA A 191 -12.20 5.21 -8.77
C ALA A 191 -12.64 5.92 -10.05
N ILE A 192 -11.94 5.60 -11.13
CA ILE A 192 -12.22 6.12 -12.47
C ILE A 192 -12.80 4.97 -13.29
N GLN A 193 -13.99 5.18 -13.86
CA GLN A 193 -14.61 4.24 -14.78
C GLN A 193 -13.97 4.34 -16.18
N PRO A 194 -14.05 3.28 -17.00
CA PRO A 194 -13.47 3.29 -18.35
C PRO A 194 -13.98 4.40 -19.28
N ASP A 195 -15.20 4.90 -19.03
CA ASP A 195 -15.82 6.02 -19.76
C ASP A 195 -15.36 7.40 -19.25
N GLY A 196 -14.44 7.44 -18.29
CA GLY A 196 -13.90 8.66 -17.70
C GLY A 196 -14.75 9.26 -16.57
N LYS A 197 -15.89 8.66 -16.21
CA LYS A 197 -16.66 9.08 -15.03
C LYS A 197 -15.91 8.71 -13.75
N ILE A 198 -16.15 9.50 -12.70
CA ILE A 198 -15.46 9.37 -11.42
C ILE A 198 -16.49 8.96 -10.37
N VAL A 199 -16.18 7.90 -9.61
CA VAL A 199 -17.01 7.43 -8.51
C VAL A 199 -16.25 7.64 -7.20
N ALA A 200 -16.83 8.42 -6.29
CA ALA A 200 -16.38 8.54 -4.91
C ALA A 200 -17.29 7.71 -3.99
N ALA A 201 -16.70 6.99 -3.04
CA ALA A 201 -17.42 6.15 -2.11
C ALA A 201 -16.99 6.41 -0.66
N GLY A 202 -17.94 6.34 0.25
CA GLY A 202 -17.68 6.48 1.68
C GLY A 202 -18.98 6.49 2.49
N THR A 203 -19.05 7.39 3.46
CA THR A 203 -20.17 7.45 4.40
C THR A 203 -20.83 8.82 4.40
N ALA A 204 -22.15 8.86 4.49
CA ALA A 204 -22.91 10.08 4.75
C ALA A 204 -23.63 9.96 6.10
N SER A 205 -23.60 11.01 6.90
CA SER A 205 -24.35 11.05 8.16
C SER A 205 -25.63 11.87 8.04
N GLY A 206 -26.67 11.40 8.73
CA GLY A 206 -27.92 12.10 8.95
C GLY A 206 -28.41 11.78 10.35
N THR A 207 -29.56 11.13 10.48
CA THR A 207 -29.98 10.51 11.75
C THR A 207 -29.14 9.29 12.12
N THR A 208 -28.57 8.59 11.13
CA THR A 208 -27.59 7.49 11.29
C THR A 208 -26.48 7.59 10.24
N LEU A 209 -25.38 6.84 10.42
CA LEU A 209 -24.31 6.71 9.43
C LEU A 209 -24.75 5.74 8.32
N THR A 210 -24.63 6.17 7.06
CA THR A 210 -25.14 5.48 5.87
C THR A 210 -24.08 5.41 4.78
N PHE A 211 -24.24 4.48 3.83
CA PHE A 211 -23.31 4.37 2.70
C PHE A 211 -23.63 5.44 1.66
N ALA A 212 -22.58 6.07 1.14
CA ALA A 212 -22.67 7.15 0.19
C ALA A 212 -21.83 6.85 -1.05
N LEU A 213 -22.45 6.97 -2.22
CA LEU A 213 -21.76 7.01 -3.50
C LEU A 213 -22.13 8.30 -4.22
N VAL A 214 -21.14 8.92 -4.84
CA VAL A 214 -21.36 10.06 -5.73
C VAL A 214 -20.64 9.79 -7.03
N ARG A 215 -21.34 9.97 -8.15
CA ARG A 215 -20.73 9.92 -9.47
C ARG A 215 -20.67 11.29 -10.11
N TYR A 216 -19.50 11.59 -10.63
CA TYR A 216 -19.19 12.83 -11.33
C TYR A 216 -18.91 12.50 -12.80
N ASN A 217 -19.41 13.37 -13.67
CA ASN A 217 -19.03 13.40 -15.07
C ASN A 217 -17.55 13.79 -15.22
N ALA A 218 -17.04 13.65 -16.43
CA ALA A 218 -15.70 14.08 -16.76
C ALA A 218 -15.49 15.61 -16.62
N ASP A 219 -16.52 16.42 -16.38
CA ASP A 219 -16.42 17.86 -16.08
C ASP A 219 -16.65 18.17 -14.58
N GLY A 220 -16.74 17.15 -13.71
CA GLY A 220 -16.99 17.33 -12.28
C GLY A 220 -18.42 17.70 -11.91
N GLY A 221 -19.29 17.93 -12.90
CA GLY A 221 -20.72 18.00 -12.69
C GLY A 221 -21.22 16.65 -12.15
N LEU A 222 -22.20 16.70 -11.24
CA LEU A 222 -22.89 15.50 -10.81
C LEU A 222 -23.52 14.82 -12.01
N ASP A 223 -23.27 13.53 -12.17
CA ASP A 223 -23.90 12.77 -13.24
C ASP A 223 -25.38 12.54 -12.90
N SER A 224 -26.28 13.31 -13.50
CA SER A 224 -27.71 13.21 -13.22
C SER A 224 -28.32 11.85 -13.60
N SER A 225 -27.63 11.04 -14.39
CA SER A 225 -28.02 9.65 -14.67
C SER A 225 -27.65 8.69 -13.55
N PHE A 226 -26.90 9.14 -12.53
CA PHE A 226 -26.49 8.32 -11.40
C PHE A 226 -27.36 8.57 -10.17
N GLY A 227 -28.11 7.55 -9.71
CA GLY A 227 -28.94 7.65 -8.51
C GLY A 227 -29.90 8.85 -8.53
N SER A 228 -29.96 9.60 -7.43
CA SER A 228 -30.73 10.84 -7.33
C SER A 228 -29.84 12.05 -7.60
N GLY A 229 -29.80 12.48 -8.85
CA GLY A 229 -29.05 13.68 -9.26
C GLY A 229 -27.54 13.57 -9.02
N GLY A 230 -26.95 12.42 -9.28
CA GLY A 230 -25.53 12.11 -9.10
C GLY A 230 -25.15 11.51 -7.76
N LYS A 231 -26.09 11.41 -6.82
CA LYS A 231 -25.84 10.95 -5.46
C LYS A 231 -26.67 9.73 -5.11
N VAL A 232 -26.09 8.88 -4.29
CA VAL A 232 -26.74 7.72 -3.71
C VAL A 232 -26.43 7.73 -2.22
N VAL A 233 -27.46 7.94 -1.41
CA VAL A 233 -27.39 7.76 0.04
C VAL A 233 -28.28 6.59 0.37
N THR A 234 -27.65 5.49 0.77
CA THR A 234 -28.39 4.29 1.09
C THR A 234 -28.37 4.07 2.59
N GLN A 235 -29.48 4.40 3.22
CA GLN A 235 -29.73 3.92 4.57
C GLN A 235 -29.95 2.41 4.51
N PHE A 236 -29.26 1.75 5.42
CA PHE A 236 -29.29 0.31 5.57
C PHE A 236 -29.73 0.00 7.00
N GLY A 237 -30.80 -0.80 7.11
CA GLY A 237 -31.48 -1.06 8.39
C GLY A 237 -31.95 0.20 9.12
N ALA A 238 -32.18 0.05 10.42
CA ALA A 238 -32.54 1.15 11.32
C ALA A 238 -31.32 1.68 12.10
N GLY A 239 -30.22 0.94 12.20
CA GLY A 239 -29.06 1.29 13.04
C GLY A 239 -27.92 2.03 12.33
N GLN A 240 -26.76 2.10 13.00
CA GLN A 240 -25.52 2.62 12.40
C GLN A 240 -24.89 1.58 11.47
N ASN A 241 -24.32 2.05 10.37
CA ASN A 241 -23.65 1.21 9.38
C ASN A 241 -22.17 1.56 9.32
N SER A 242 -21.31 0.55 9.31
CA SER A 242 -19.87 0.73 9.10
C SER A 242 -19.51 0.19 7.73
N LEU A 243 -18.88 1.01 6.89
CA LEU A 243 -18.31 0.58 5.61
C LEU A 243 -16.88 0.11 5.85
N SER A 244 -16.59 -1.15 5.55
CA SER A 244 -15.24 -1.71 5.72
C SER A 244 -14.52 -1.92 4.39
N GLY A 245 -15.27 -2.16 3.31
CA GLY A 245 -14.67 -2.44 2.00
C GLY A 245 -15.60 -2.09 0.83
N VAL A 246 -14.98 -1.75 -0.30
CA VAL A 246 -15.65 -1.48 -1.58
C VAL A 246 -14.89 -2.20 -2.69
N ALA A 247 -15.62 -2.85 -3.60
CA ALA A 247 -15.08 -3.47 -4.80
C ALA A 247 -15.88 -3.03 -6.02
N ILE A 248 -15.19 -2.82 -7.14
CA ILE A 248 -15.81 -2.55 -8.44
C ILE A 248 -15.73 -3.82 -9.28
N GLN A 249 -16.87 -4.27 -9.80
CA GLN A 249 -16.97 -5.42 -10.67
C GLN A 249 -16.55 -5.05 -12.10
N SER A 250 -16.16 -6.05 -12.90
CA SER A 250 -15.75 -5.87 -14.29
C SER A 250 -16.85 -5.30 -15.19
N ASP A 251 -18.11 -5.48 -14.82
CA ASP A 251 -19.29 -4.91 -15.50
C ASP A 251 -19.63 -3.48 -15.02
N GLY A 252 -18.80 -2.90 -14.15
CA GLY A 252 -18.97 -1.55 -13.61
C GLY A 252 -19.96 -1.45 -12.44
N LYS A 253 -20.55 -2.56 -11.99
CA LYS A 253 -21.33 -2.57 -10.73
C LYS A 253 -20.41 -2.38 -9.53
N ILE A 254 -20.99 -1.86 -8.45
CA ILE A 254 -20.22 -1.51 -7.25
C ILE A 254 -20.78 -2.30 -6.08
N VAL A 255 -19.90 -2.98 -5.36
CA VAL A 255 -20.22 -3.77 -4.17
C VAL A 255 -19.61 -3.08 -2.96
N ALA A 256 -20.43 -2.80 -1.96
CA ALA A 256 -20.00 -2.28 -0.67
C ALA A 256 -20.30 -3.30 0.43
N ALA A 257 -19.37 -3.48 1.36
CA ALA A 257 -19.47 -4.44 2.45
C ALA A 257 -19.08 -3.85 3.80
N GLY A 258 -19.74 -4.33 4.85
CA GLY A 258 -19.42 -3.96 6.22
C GLY A 258 -20.40 -4.57 7.22
N SER A 259 -20.83 -3.77 8.19
CA SER A 259 -21.80 -4.20 9.20
C SER A 259 -22.95 -3.20 9.35
N SER A 260 -24.10 -3.73 9.77
CA SER A 260 -25.31 -2.96 10.07
C SER A 260 -25.92 -3.37 11.39
N ASN A 261 -26.26 -2.40 12.23
CA ASN A 261 -27.00 -2.70 13.45
C ASN A 261 -28.49 -2.89 13.13
N SER A 262 -29.07 -3.96 13.66
CA SER A 262 -30.47 -4.33 13.40
C SER A 262 -31.48 -3.34 14.02
N ARG A 263 -31.07 -2.47 14.97
CA ARG A 263 -31.93 -1.46 15.63
C ARG A 263 -31.19 -0.14 15.90
N ILE A 264 -31.93 0.98 15.96
CA ILE A 264 -31.42 2.29 16.41
C ILE A 264 -30.88 2.15 17.84
N ASN A 265 -29.66 2.66 18.10
CA ASN A 265 -28.97 2.62 19.40
C ASN A 265 -28.66 1.22 19.96
N ASP A 266 -28.80 0.16 19.18
CA ASP A 266 -28.29 -1.17 19.53
C ASP A 266 -26.85 -1.28 19.04
N TYR A 267 -25.90 -1.19 19.97
CA TYR A 267 -24.47 -1.40 19.72
C TYR A 267 -24.02 -2.82 20.06
N THR A 268 -24.95 -3.73 20.33
CA THR A 268 -24.66 -5.09 20.82
C THR A 268 -24.89 -6.16 19.76
N THR A 269 -25.65 -5.84 18.71
CA THR A 269 -25.90 -6.75 17.58
C THR A 269 -25.70 -6.03 16.24
N SER A 270 -24.81 -6.59 15.41
CA SER A 270 -24.54 -6.13 14.05
C SER A 270 -24.50 -7.33 13.11
N ASP A 271 -25.00 -7.15 11.89
CA ASP A 271 -25.09 -8.22 10.89
C ASP A 271 -24.23 -7.86 9.67
N PHE A 272 -23.81 -8.86 8.88
CA PHE A 272 -23.14 -8.61 7.60
C PHE A 272 -24.05 -7.79 6.70
N ALA A 273 -23.51 -6.71 6.17
CA ALA A 273 -24.23 -5.79 5.29
C ALA A 273 -23.55 -5.72 3.93
N LEU A 274 -24.28 -6.09 2.88
CA LEU A 274 -23.85 -5.92 1.49
C LEU A 274 -24.85 -5.07 0.72
N LEU A 275 -24.32 -4.17 -0.09
CA LEU A 275 -25.08 -3.41 -1.07
C LEU A 275 -24.47 -3.61 -2.44
N ARG A 276 -25.33 -3.69 -3.45
CA ARG A 276 -24.90 -3.60 -4.83
C ARG A 276 -25.62 -2.50 -5.57
N TYR A 277 -24.82 -1.72 -6.27
CA TYR A 277 -25.28 -0.65 -7.14
C TYR A 277 -25.05 -1.06 -8.59
N ASN A 278 -26.02 -0.75 -9.44
CA ASN A 278 -25.83 -0.74 -10.88
C ASN A 278 -24.78 0.30 -11.26
N ALA A 279 -24.28 0.22 -12.49
CA ALA A 279 -23.37 1.23 -13.00
C ALA A 279 -23.98 2.64 -12.96
N ASP A 280 -25.31 2.78 -13.04
CA ASP A 280 -26.06 4.03 -12.90
C ASP A 280 -26.39 4.40 -11.44
N GLY A 281 -25.81 3.74 -10.45
CA GLY A 281 -25.98 4.09 -9.03
C GLY A 281 -27.35 3.76 -8.46
N THR A 282 -28.31 3.34 -9.27
CA THR A 282 -29.52 2.74 -8.74
C THR A 282 -29.14 1.49 -7.96
N LEU A 283 -29.86 1.24 -6.87
CA LEU A 283 -29.75 -0.05 -6.19
C LEU A 283 -30.11 -1.13 -7.20
N ASP A 284 -29.24 -2.13 -7.30
CA ASP A 284 -29.51 -3.25 -8.19
C ASP A 284 -30.66 -4.07 -7.62
N GLU A 285 -31.89 -3.84 -8.09
CA GLU A 285 -33.08 -4.52 -7.57
C GLU A 285 -33.04 -6.04 -7.75
N SER A 286 -32.17 -6.54 -8.64
CA SER A 286 -31.92 -7.98 -8.77
C SER A 286 -31.02 -8.53 -7.66
N PHE A 287 -30.44 -7.67 -6.82
CA PHE A 287 -29.55 -8.03 -5.72
C PHE A 287 -30.25 -7.98 -4.35
N GLY A 288 -30.54 -9.15 -3.78
CA GLY A 288 -31.21 -9.25 -2.48
C GLY A 288 -32.58 -8.59 -2.49
N THR A 289 -32.90 -7.84 -1.43
CA THR A 289 -34.15 -7.07 -1.35
C THR A 289 -33.87 -5.62 -1.70
N GLY A 290 -34.13 -5.23 -2.95
CA GLY A 290 -33.94 -3.86 -3.41
C GLY A 290 -32.49 -3.38 -3.35
N GLY A 291 -31.55 -4.21 -3.79
CA GLY A 291 -30.10 -3.91 -3.81
C GLY A 291 -29.37 -4.12 -2.50
N LYS A 292 -30.04 -4.68 -1.48
CA LYS A 292 -29.54 -4.78 -0.10
C LYS A 292 -29.62 -6.22 0.39
N VAL A 293 -28.58 -6.63 1.11
CA VAL A 293 -28.50 -7.93 1.77
C VAL A 293 -28.01 -7.76 3.19
N ILE A 294 -28.90 -7.97 4.16
CA ILE A 294 -28.55 -8.17 5.57
C ILE A 294 -28.45 -9.67 5.78
N THR A 295 -27.31 -10.13 6.28
CA THR A 295 -27.14 -11.53 6.65
C THR A 295 -26.73 -11.65 8.11
N ALA A 296 -27.68 -12.04 8.95
CA ALA A 296 -27.35 -12.60 10.25
C ALA A 296 -26.59 -13.91 10.03
N VAL A 297 -25.39 -13.98 10.59
CA VAL A 297 -24.51 -15.16 10.51
C VAL A 297 -24.60 -15.94 11.82
N GLY A 298 -24.60 -15.24 12.96
CA GLY A 298 -24.73 -15.81 14.29
C GLY A 298 -25.73 -15.03 15.17
N THR A 299 -25.61 -15.21 16.49
CA THR A 299 -26.46 -14.53 17.49
C THR A 299 -25.80 -13.29 18.11
N GLY A 300 -24.63 -12.89 17.60
CA GLY A 300 -23.80 -11.82 18.16
C GLY A 300 -23.47 -10.76 17.12
N GLN A 301 -22.34 -10.07 17.29
CA GLN A 301 -21.85 -9.15 16.27
C GLN A 301 -21.16 -9.89 15.13
N ASP A 302 -21.62 -9.58 13.92
CA ASP A 302 -21.12 -10.05 12.66
C ASP A 302 -20.63 -8.84 11.87
N THR A 303 -19.36 -8.84 11.48
CA THR A 303 -18.76 -7.74 10.72
C THR A 303 -17.97 -8.27 9.55
N ALA A 304 -18.30 -7.82 8.34
CA ALA A 304 -17.46 -8.01 7.18
C ALA A 304 -16.32 -6.98 7.20
N TYR A 305 -15.08 -7.46 7.15
CA TYR A 305 -13.89 -6.61 7.06
C TYR A 305 -13.35 -6.48 5.64
N ALA A 306 -13.59 -7.49 4.80
CA ALA A 306 -13.10 -7.51 3.43
C ALA A 306 -14.15 -8.08 2.46
N VAL A 307 -14.08 -7.63 1.21
CA VAL A 307 -14.91 -8.10 0.11
C VAL A 307 -14.07 -8.33 -1.15
N ALA A 308 -14.34 -9.41 -1.86
CA ALA A 308 -13.72 -9.73 -3.14
C ALA A 308 -14.77 -10.24 -4.14
N THR A 309 -14.50 -10.02 -5.43
CA THR A 309 -15.40 -10.38 -6.53
C THR A 309 -14.78 -11.52 -7.35
N GLN A 310 -15.59 -12.54 -7.64
CA GLN A 310 -15.19 -13.63 -8.54
C GLN A 310 -15.48 -13.25 -10.00
N SER A 311 -14.75 -13.88 -10.92
CA SER A 311 -14.90 -13.65 -12.37
C SER A 311 -16.27 -14.05 -12.92
N ASP A 312 -16.98 -14.96 -12.23
CA ASP A 312 -18.35 -15.37 -12.55
C ASP A 312 -19.43 -14.44 -11.96
N GLY A 313 -19.02 -13.33 -11.33
CA GLY A 313 -19.91 -12.34 -10.74
C GLY A 313 -20.39 -12.67 -9.33
N LYS A 314 -19.96 -13.79 -8.73
CA LYS A 314 -20.19 -14.06 -7.30
C LYS A 314 -19.36 -13.12 -6.43
N ILE A 315 -19.83 -12.92 -5.20
CA ILE A 315 -19.23 -11.99 -4.24
C ILE A 315 -18.88 -12.78 -2.98
N VAL A 316 -17.67 -12.56 -2.49
CA VAL A 316 -17.16 -13.17 -1.25
C VAL A 316 -16.94 -12.06 -0.22
N ALA A 317 -17.58 -12.18 0.93
CA ALA A 317 -17.36 -11.31 2.08
C ALA A 317 -16.72 -12.11 3.22
N ALA A 318 -15.67 -11.57 3.83
CA ALA A 318 -14.95 -12.21 4.93
C ALA A 318 -14.86 -11.29 6.15
N GLY A 319 -14.92 -11.89 7.33
CA GLY A 319 -14.90 -11.14 8.58
C GLY A 319 -15.00 -12.03 9.81
N LYS A 320 -15.78 -11.58 10.78
CA LYS A 320 -15.99 -12.26 12.07
C LYS A 320 -17.47 -12.44 12.35
N SER A 321 -17.82 -13.57 12.96
CA SER A 321 -19.11 -13.81 13.63
C SER A 321 -18.85 -14.59 14.91
N GLY A 322 -19.24 -14.02 16.07
CA GLY A 322 -18.95 -14.61 17.37
C GLY A 322 -17.45 -14.85 17.56
N THR A 323 -17.02 -16.12 17.70
CA THR A 323 -15.61 -16.51 17.80
C THR A 323 -15.02 -17.05 16.50
N SER A 324 -15.76 -17.03 15.39
CA SER A 324 -15.37 -17.67 14.13
C SER A 324 -14.98 -16.68 13.04
N PHE A 325 -14.11 -17.12 12.13
CA PHE A 325 -14.05 -16.58 10.77
C PHE A 325 -15.44 -16.76 10.15
N ALA A 326 -15.97 -15.69 9.58
CA ALA A 326 -17.19 -15.73 8.79
C ALA A 326 -16.82 -15.46 7.34
N VAL A 327 -17.07 -16.43 6.47
CA VAL A 327 -16.90 -16.30 5.01
C VAL A 327 -18.23 -16.62 4.36
N LEU A 328 -18.78 -15.62 3.69
CA LEU A 328 -20.08 -15.72 3.03
C LEU A 328 -19.89 -15.54 1.53
N ARG A 329 -20.60 -16.37 0.76
CA ARG A 329 -20.65 -16.23 -0.69
C ARG A 329 -22.06 -15.93 -1.16
N TYR A 330 -22.16 -14.91 -1.98
CA TYR A 330 -23.40 -14.43 -2.57
C TYR A 330 -23.36 -14.67 -4.07
N ASN A 331 -24.49 -15.12 -4.60
CA ASN A 331 -24.73 -15.13 -6.03
C ASN A 331 -24.73 -13.70 -6.58
N SER A 332 -24.63 -13.61 -7.89
CA SER A 332 -24.80 -12.34 -8.61
C SER A 332 -26.22 -11.76 -8.50
N ASN A 333 -27.14 -12.34 -7.75
CA ASN A 333 -28.45 -11.74 -7.41
C ASN A 333 -28.59 -11.50 -5.89
N GLY A 334 -27.49 -11.55 -5.13
CA GLY A 334 -27.46 -11.26 -3.70
C GLY A 334 -28.10 -12.32 -2.81
N THR A 335 -28.70 -13.37 -3.38
CA THR A 335 -29.02 -14.54 -2.57
C THR A 335 -27.74 -15.22 -2.14
N LEU A 336 -27.76 -15.78 -0.94
CA LEU A 336 -26.70 -16.66 -0.49
C LEU A 336 -26.55 -17.83 -1.47
N ASP A 337 -25.33 -18.12 -1.86
CA ASP A 337 -25.04 -19.24 -2.73
C ASP A 337 -25.26 -20.55 -1.97
N ALA A 338 -26.40 -21.20 -2.21
CA ALA A 338 -26.77 -22.44 -1.52
C ALA A 338 -25.77 -23.58 -1.75
N GLY A 339 -24.97 -23.51 -2.83
CA GLY A 339 -23.88 -24.45 -3.09
C GLY A 339 -22.59 -24.16 -2.31
N PHE A 340 -22.56 -23.11 -1.48
CA PHE A 340 -21.40 -22.72 -0.67
C PHE A 340 -21.65 -22.95 0.82
N GLY A 341 -20.98 -23.93 1.42
CA GLY A 341 -21.09 -24.21 2.86
C GLY A 341 -22.52 -24.51 3.31
N SER A 342 -22.90 -23.99 4.47
CA SER A 342 -24.26 -24.12 4.99
C SER A 342 -25.15 -23.00 4.44
N GLY A 343 -25.63 -23.18 3.21
CA GLY A 343 -26.55 -22.24 2.56
C GLY A 343 -25.94 -20.86 2.34
N GLY A 344 -24.74 -20.80 1.77
CA GLY A 344 -23.95 -19.60 1.46
C GLY A 344 -23.06 -19.09 2.57
N LYS A 345 -23.05 -19.76 3.73
CA LYS A 345 -22.29 -19.34 4.90
C LYS A 345 -21.29 -20.40 5.32
N VAL A 346 -20.09 -19.96 5.66
CA VAL A 346 -19.09 -20.79 6.32
C VAL A 346 -18.63 -20.08 7.58
N LEU A 347 -18.93 -20.70 8.72
CA LEU A 347 -18.36 -20.33 10.01
C LEU A 347 -17.22 -21.29 10.31
N THR A 348 -16.00 -20.76 10.31
CA THR A 348 -14.81 -21.53 10.63
C THR A 348 -14.30 -21.09 11.99
N ALA A 349 -14.41 -21.97 12.98
CA ALA A 349 -13.58 -21.88 14.17
C ALA A 349 -12.14 -22.11 13.73
N ALA A 350 -11.42 -21.04 13.37
CA ALA A 350 -10.03 -21.17 12.91
C ALA A 350 -9.13 -21.63 14.07
N GLY A 351 -9.46 -21.22 15.30
CA GLY A 351 -8.83 -21.63 16.55
C GLY A 351 -9.83 -22.07 17.63
N ALA A 352 -9.33 -22.28 18.85
CA ALA A 352 -10.10 -22.60 20.06
C ALA A 352 -10.84 -21.39 20.66
N SER A 353 -10.39 -20.18 20.35
CA SER A 353 -10.85 -18.89 20.85
C SER A 353 -11.34 -17.99 19.70
N ALA A 354 -11.57 -16.70 19.99
CA ALA A 354 -12.03 -15.74 18.99
C ALA A 354 -11.08 -15.66 17.79
N SER A 355 -11.68 -15.63 16.61
CA SER A 355 -10.99 -15.51 15.34
C SER A 355 -11.66 -14.48 14.43
N SER A 356 -10.88 -13.74 13.65
CA SER A 356 -11.36 -12.77 12.66
C SER A 356 -10.54 -12.83 11.37
N ALA A 357 -11.25 -12.92 10.23
CA ALA A 357 -10.64 -12.77 8.91
C ALA A 357 -10.55 -11.28 8.56
N GLN A 358 -9.35 -10.75 8.42
CA GLN A 358 -9.09 -9.34 8.09
C GLN A 358 -9.02 -9.09 6.59
N SER A 359 -8.66 -10.12 5.81
CA SER A 359 -8.44 -10.03 4.37
C SER A 359 -8.92 -11.29 3.67
N VAL A 360 -9.36 -11.15 2.42
CA VAL A 360 -9.78 -12.26 1.56
C VAL A 360 -9.23 -12.09 0.15
N VAL A 361 -8.76 -13.18 -0.44
CA VAL A 361 -8.29 -13.25 -1.82
C VAL A 361 -8.89 -14.47 -2.52
N ILE A 362 -9.04 -14.36 -3.84
CA ILE A 362 -9.56 -15.43 -4.69
C ILE A 362 -8.40 -15.92 -5.56
N GLN A 363 -8.10 -17.21 -5.47
CA GLN A 363 -7.10 -17.85 -6.33
C GLN A 363 -7.64 -18.01 -7.75
N SER A 364 -6.75 -18.14 -8.74
CA SER A 364 -7.13 -18.25 -10.15
C SER A 364 -7.98 -19.48 -10.48
N ASP A 365 -7.92 -20.51 -9.65
CA ASP A 365 -8.75 -21.72 -9.73
C ASP A 365 -10.13 -21.57 -9.05
N GLY A 366 -10.44 -20.38 -8.52
CA GLY A 366 -11.69 -20.08 -7.84
C GLY A 366 -11.73 -20.45 -6.36
N ARG A 367 -10.66 -21.02 -5.78
CA ARG A 367 -10.57 -21.23 -4.32
C ARG A 367 -10.47 -19.89 -3.59
N ILE A 368 -11.02 -19.85 -2.40
CA ILE A 368 -11.10 -18.64 -1.58
C ILE A 368 -10.17 -18.81 -0.39
N VAL A 369 -9.33 -17.82 -0.14
CA VAL A 369 -8.44 -17.78 1.03
C VAL A 369 -8.81 -16.59 1.90
N ALA A 370 -9.18 -16.86 3.15
CA ALA A 370 -9.38 -15.84 4.17
C ALA A 370 -8.24 -15.90 5.18
N ALA A 371 -7.68 -14.74 5.54
CA ALA A 371 -6.57 -14.64 6.48
C ALA A 371 -6.82 -13.56 7.53
N GLY A 372 -6.28 -13.79 8.72
CA GLY A 372 -6.38 -12.87 9.83
C GLY A 372 -5.77 -13.48 11.09
N THR A 373 -6.53 -13.46 12.19
CA THR A 373 -6.04 -13.85 13.51
C THR A 373 -6.98 -14.84 14.17
N ALA A 374 -6.44 -15.87 14.80
CA ALA A 374 -7.19 -16.82 15.64
C ALA A 374 -6.28 -17.29 16.78
N ASP A 375 -6.81 -17.47 17.99
CA ASP A 375 -6.00 -17.84 19.17
C ASP A 375 -4.79 -16.93 19.41
N LYS A 376 -4.91 -15.65 19.04
CA LYS A 376 -3.80 -14.68 19.09
C LYS A 376 -2.59 -15.09 18.25
N VAL A 377 -2.79 -15.89 17.19
CA VAL A 377 -1.77 -16.26 16.21
C VAL A 377 -2.25 -15.98 14.79
N PHE A 378 -1.34 -16.02 13.81
CA PHE A 378 -1.71 -15.89 12.40
C PHE A 378 -2.60 -17.06 12.00
N ALA A 379 -3.69 -16.77 11.29
CA ALA A 379 -4.62 -17.78 10.83
C ALA A 379 -4.96 -17.58 9.35
N ALA A 380 -5.01 -18.68 8.62
CA ALA A 380 -5.60 -18.71 7.28
C ALA A 380 -6.49 -19.95 7.13
N ALA A 381 -7.56 -19.80 6.35
CA ALA A 381 -8.43 -20.89 5.97
C ALA A 381 -8.67 -20.82 4.46
N ARG A 382 -8.70 -21.99 3.82
CA ARG A 382 -9.01 -22.10 2.40
C ARG A 382 -10.29 -22.88 2.19
N TYR A 383 -11.10 -22.35 1.28
CA TYR A 383 -12.40 -22.88 0.94
C TYR A 383 -12.43 -23.28 -0.53
N ASN A 384 -12.96 -24.47 -0.78
CA ASN A 384 -13.26 -24.94 -2.12
C ASN A 384 -14.40 -24.13 -2.75
N ALA A 385 -14.63 -24.36 -4.04
CA ALA A 385 -15.71 -23.74 -4.77
C ALA A 385 -17.10 -24.09 -4.20
N ASP A 386 -17.25 -25.10 -3.35
CA ASP A 386 -18.49 -25.46 -2.65
C ASP A 386 -18.51 -24.97 -1.18
N GLY A 387 -17.52 -24.19 -0.76
CA GLY A 387 -17.39 -23.68 0.61
C GLY A 387 -16.98 -24.71 1.65
N ALA A 388 -16.80 -25.97 1.27
CA ALA A 388 -16.12 -26.92 2.13
C ALA A 388 -14.70 -26.42 2.38
N LEU A 389 -14.24 -26.56 3.62
CA LEU A 389 -12.82 -26.38 3.93
C LEU A 389 -12.02 -27.31 3.04
N ASP A 390 -11.02 -26.76 2.37
CA ASP A 390 -10.16 -27.54 1.50
C ASP A 390 -9.30 -28.47 2.35
N ALA A 391 -9.67 -29.75 2.45
CA ALA A 391 -8.98 -30.71 3.32
C ALA A 391 -7.48 -30.88 2.97
N GLU A 392 -7.06 -30.50 1.76
CA GLU A 392 -5.67 -30.51 1.33
C GLU A 392 -4.90 -29.26 1.78
N PHE A 393 -5.57 -28.25 2.35
CA PHE A 393 -4.97 -27.04 2.87
C PHE A 393 -4.71 -27.13 4.39
N GLY A 394 -3.46 -27.30 4.79
CA GLY A 394 -3.08 -27.38 6.19
C GLY A 394 -3.77 -28.54 6.91
N THR A 395 -4.33 -28.29 8.11
CA THR A 395 -5.04 -29.30 8.89
C THR A 395 -6.54 -29.05 8.80
N ASN A 396 -7.24 -29.86 7.99
CA ASN A 396 -8.68 -29.74 7.74
C ASN A 396 -9.06 -28.36 7.17
N GLY A 397 -8.29 -27.84 6.21
CA GLY A 397 -8.56 -26.58 5.51
C GLY A 397 -8.17 -25.31 6.23
N ARG A 398 -7.44 -25.41 7.34
CA ARG A 398 -7.00 -24.28 8.13
C ARG A 398 -5.55 -24.43 8.58
N VAL A 399 -4.93 -23.29 8.82
CA VAL A 399 -3.59 -23.17 9.38
C VAL A 399 -3.62 -22.15 10.51
N LEU A 400 -3.04 -22.54 11.64
CA LEU A 400 -2.70 -21.66 12.75
C LEU A 400 -1.19 -21.64 12.83
N THR A 401 -0.61 -20.46 12.72
CA THR A 401 0.83 -20.29 12.76
C THR A 401 1.15 -19.30 13.86
N ASP A 402 1.60 -19.86 14.99
CA ASP A 402 2.27 -19.09 16.03
C ASP A 402 3.61 -18.59 15.49
N VAL A 403 3.80 -17.28 15.49
CA VAL A 403 4.97 -16.61 14.91
C VAL A 403 5.84 -16.00 16.01
N GLY A 404 5.21 -15.32 16.97
CA GLY A 404 5.88 -14.64 18.07
C GLY A 404 5.92 -15.45 19.37
N THR A 405 6.13 -14.73 20.47
CA THR A 405 5.96 -15.26 21.84
C THR A 405 4.78 -14.61 22.58
N GLY A 406 4.06 -13.73 21.90
CA GLY A 406 2.88 -13.00 22.37
C GLY A 406 1.78 -13.02 21.32
N ASP A 407 0.92 -11.99 21.33
CA ASP A 407 -0.22 -11.94 20.43
C ASP A 407 0.21 -11.53 19.00
N ASP A 408 0.02 -12.42 18.04
CA ASP A 408 0.25 -12.17 16.62
C ASP A 408 -1.05 -11.82 15.90
N VAL A 409 -0.98 -10.86 14.97
CA VAL A 409 -2.13 -10.40 14.19
C VAL A 409 -1.81 -10.37 12.70
N GLY A 410 -2.49 -11.23 11.95
CA GLY A 410 -2.50 -11.18 10.48
C GLY A 410 -3.43 -10.09 9.97
N ARG A 411 -2.96 -9.25 9.04
CA ARG A 411 -3.73 -8.11 8.50
C ARG A 411 -4.03 -8.22 7.02
N ALA A 412 -3.06 -8.69 6.24
CA ALA A 412 -3.16 -8.76 4.79
C ALA A 412 -2.78 -10.15 4.29
N VAL A 413 -3.41 -10.58 3.20
CA VAL A 413 -2.96 -11.76 2.43
C VAL A 413 -2.79 -11.37 0.97
N ALA A 414 -1.71 -11.83 0.37
CA ALA A 414 -1.44 -11.69 -1.06
C ALA A 414 -1.10 -13.05 -1.68
N ILE A 415 -1.44 -13.19 -2.96
CA ILE A 415 -1.09 -14.34 -3.78
C ILE A 415 0.15 -13.96 -4.59
N GLN A 416 1.23 -14.73 -4.45
CA GLN A 416 2.43 -14.59 -5.30
C GLN A 416 2.18 -15.21 -6.68
N ALA A 417 3.00 -14.84 -7.67
CA ALA A 417 2.85 -15.32 -9.05
C ALA A 417 2.96 -16.85 -9.20
N ASP A 418 3.65 -17.52 -8.27
CA ASP A 418 3.77 -18.98 -8.19
C ASP A 418 2.58 -19.66 -7.48
N GLY A 419 1.57 -18.90 -7.07
CA GLY A 419 0.38 -19.39 -6.38
C GLY A 419 0.53 -19.56 -4.87
N LYS A 420 1.71 -19.27 -4.30
CA LYS A 420 1.92 -19.26 -2.84
C LYS A 420 1.22 -18.08 -2.18
N LEU A 421 0.93 -18.23 -0.89
CA LEU A 421 0.20 -17.24 -0.10
C LEU A 421 1.14 -16.61 0.90
N VAL A 422 1.21 -15.27 0.92
CA VAL A 422 1.94 -14.51 1.94
C VAL A 422 0.93 -13.79 2.81
N VAL A 423 0.95 -14.09 4.11
CA VAL A 423 0.18 -13.36 5.12
C VAL A 423 1.14 -12.46 5.88
N ALA A 424 0.80 -11.17 5.99
CA ALA A 424 1.62 -10.16 6.66
C ALA A 424 0.85 -9.45 7.79
N GLY A 425 1.58 -9.04 8.82
CA GLY A 425 1.05 -8.37 10.00
C GLY A 425 2.15 -8.12 11.03
N TYR A 426 1.84 -8.31 12.30
CA TYR A 426 2.82 -8.18 13.39
C TYR A 426 2.73 -9.35 14.36
N ALA A 427 3.86 -9.70 14.97
CA ALA A 427 3.97 -10.76 15.97
C ALA A 427 4.32 -10.17 17.34
N GLY A 428 3.66 -10.62 18.40
CA GLY A 428 3.92 -10.14 19.74
C GLY A 428 5.19 -10.76 20.34
N ASN A 429 5.94 -9.99 21.11
CA ASN A 429 7.06 -10.49 21.90
C ASN A 429 6.78 -10.28 23.40
N SER A 430 6.49 -11.38 24.12
CA SER A 430 6.15 -11.36 25.55
C SER A 430 7.39 -11.38 26.46
N THR A 431 8.60 -11.43 25.91
CA THR A 431 9.84 -11.52 26.71
C THR A 431 10.41 -10.16 27.10
N SER A 432 9.91 -9.06 26.52
CA SER A 432 10.28 -7.69 26.89
C SER A 432 9.35 -7.15 27.98
N THR A 433 9.89 -6.32 28.89
CA THR A 433 9.11 -5.62 29.94
C THR A 433 8.16 -4.55 29.37
N ASN A 434 8.11 -4.40 28.05
CA ASN A 434 7.21 -3.58 27.27
C ASN A 434 6.60 -4.49 26.20
N THR A 435 5.31 -4.39 25.86
CA THR A 435 4.70 -5.21 24.80
C THR A 435 5.28 -4.81 23.43
N SER A 436 6.38 -5.44 23.01
CA SER A 436 6.97 -5.22 21.69
C SER A 436 6.24 -6.06 20.66
N ILE A 437 6.02 -5.49 19.48
CA ILE A 437 5.49 -6.20 18.32
C ILE A 437 6.52 -6.11 17.19
N ASP A 438 6.77 -7.20 16.49
CA ASP A 438 7.73 -7.26 15.40
C ASP A 438 6.99 -7.42 14.07
N VAL A 439 7.59 -6.98 12.96
CA VAL A 439 7.04 -7.30 11.63
C VAL A 439 7.03 -8.82 11.46
N ALA A 440 5.90 -9.35 11.02
CA ALA A 440 5.71 -10.78 10.86
C ALA A 440 5.12 -11.12 9.50
N MET A 441 5.67 -12.18 8.89
CA MET A 441 5.12 -12.79 7.69
C MET A 441 5.15 -14.31 7.79
N VAL A 442 4.15 -14.92 7.18
CA VAL A 442 4.10 -16.36 6.99
C VAL A 442 3.82 -16.64 5.53
N ARG A 443 4.60 -17.56 4.95
CA ARG A 443 4.29 -18.08 3.62
C ARG A 443 3.80 -19.51 3.69
N TYR A 444 2.69 -19.74 3.01
CA TYR A 444 2.10 -21.05 2.82
C TYR A 444 2.28 -21.51 1.38
N ASN A 445 2.61 -22.78 1.22
CA ASN A 445 2.50 -23.48 -0.05
C ASN A 445 1.04 -23.52 -0.51
N ALA A 446 0.83 -23.89 -1.78
CA ALA A 446 -0.50 -24.10 -2.32
C ALA A 446 -1.30 -25.22 -1.63
N ASN A 447 -0.74 -25.97 -0.68
CA ASN A 447 -1.46 -26.95 0.16
C ASN A 447 -1.53 -26.50 1.63
N GLY A 448 -1.29 -25.22 1.94
CA GLY A 448 -1.35 -24.69 3.30
C GLY A 448 -0.23 -25.13 4.23
N THR A 449 0.62 -26.08 3.84
CA THR A 449 1.84 -26.33 4.63
C THR A 449 2.71 -25.07 4.61
N LEU A 450 3.39 -24.81 5.72
CA LEU A 450 4.42 -23.78 5.76
C LEU A 450 5.43 -24.05 4.65
N ASP A 451 5.68 -23.03 3.83
CA ASP A 451 6.74 -23.13 2.85
C ASP A 451 8.08 -23.07 3.59
N THR A 452 8.68 -24.21 3.87
CA THR A 452 9.92 -24.29 4.64
C THR A 452 11.11 -23.64 3.93
N SER A 453 10.98 -23.34 2.64
CA SER A 453 11.96 -22.50 1.91
C SER A 453 11.78 -21.00 2.17
N PHE A 454 10.74 -20.59 2.92
CA PHE A 454 10.49 -19.19 3.26
C PHE A 454 10.96 -18.86 4.69
N GLY A 455 11.96 -18.00 4.86
CA GLY A 455 12.45 -17.58 6.16
C GLY A 455 12.88 -18.76 7.04
N SER A 456 12.55 -18.71 8.32
CA SER A 456 12.76 -19.82 9.26
C SER A 456 11.52 -20.71 9.27
N VAL A 457 11.55 -21.77 8.46
CA VAL A 457 10.48 -22.80 8.40
C VAL A 457 9.11 -22.19 8.07
N GLY A 458 9.05 -21.35 7.04
CA GLY A 458 7.82 -20.68 6.57
C GLY A 458 7.48 -19.38 7.28
N LYS A 459 8.27 -18.97 8.27
CA LYS A 459 7.99 -17.81 9.11
C LYS A 459 9.12 -16.79 9.03
N VAL A 460 8.74 -15.53 9.13
CA VAL A 460 9.65 -14.41 9.23
C VAL A 460 9.17 -13.54 10.36
N THR A 461 10.02 -13.35 11.37
CA THR A 461 9.93 -12.24 12.31
C THR A 461 11.10 -11.32 12.05
N THR A 462 10.83 -10.02 12.08
CA THR A 462 11.83 -9.01 11.79
C THR A 462 11.58 -7.81 12.67
N ASP A 463 12.39 -7.75 13.73
CA ASP A 463 12.55 -6.54 14.53
C ASP A 463 13.29 -5.49 13.69
N ILE A 464 12.63 -4.38 13.37
CA ILE A 464 13.23 -3.25 12.63
C ILE A 464 13.68 -2.15 13.61
N GLY A 465 13.19 -2.17 14.85
CA GLY A 465 13.30 -1.11 15.84
C GLY A 465 13.86 -1.59 17.17
N THR A 466 13.35 -1.01 18.27
CA THR A 466 13.77 -1.38 19.64
C THR A 466 12.61 -1.58 20.62
N ASN A 467 11.37 -1.34 20.19
CA ASN A 467 10.22 -1.28 21.11
C ASN A 467 8.88 -1.71 20.47
N GLY A 468 8.73 -1.68 19.13
CA GLY A 468 7.52 -2.14 18.46
C GLY A 468 7.34 -1.57 17.06
N GLU A 469 6.97 -2.42 16.10
CA GLU A 469 6.82 -2.11 14.69
C GLU A 469 5.40 -2.37 14.19
N TYR A 470 4.86 -1.39 13.44
CA TYR A 470 3.57 -1.51 12.80
C TYR A 470 3.72 -1.53 11.29
N VAL A 471 3.13 -2.55 10.65
CA VAL A 471 3.04 -2.62 9.19
C VAL A 471 1.83 -1.79 8.73
N SER A 472 2.08 -0.75 7.94
CA SER A 472 1.05 0.11 7.34
C SER A 472 0.77 -0.27 5.88
N ALA A 473 1.78 -0.73 5.13
CA ALA A 473 1.63 -1.10 3.73
C ALA A 473 2.54 -2.25 3.34
N MET A 474 2.13 -3.00 2.31
CA MET A 474 2.89 -4.09 1.69
C MET A 474 2.88 -3.92 0.17
N ALA A 475 4.01 -4.20 -0.48
CA ALA A 475 4.12 -4.28 -1.93
C ALA A 475 4.91 -5.53 -2.35
N LEU A 476 4.58 -6.05 -3.53
CA LEU A 476 5.32 -7.14 -4.18
C LEU A 476 6.14 -6.57 -5.33
N GLN A 477 7.40 -6.96 -5.42
CA GLN A 477 8.20 -6.76 -6.63
C GLN A 477 7.90 -7.86 -7.65
N SER A 478 8.18 -7.58 -8.93
CA SER A 478 7.98 -8.52 -10.03
C SER A 478 8.86 -9.78 -9.94
N ASP A 479 9.98 -9.69 -9.21
CA ASP A 479 10.88 -10.81 -8.92
C ASP A 479 10.44 -11.65 -7.70
N GLY A 480 9.27 -11.34 -7.12
CA GLY A 480 8.70 -12.06 -5.99
C GLY A 480 9.21 -11.61 -4.62
N LYS A 481 10.08 -10.60 -4.53
CA LYS A 481 10.45 -9.97 -3.25
C LYS A 481 9.25 -9.28 -2.60
N VAL A 482 9.24 -9.27 -1.27
CA VAL A 482 8.18 -8.67 -0.46
C VAL A 482 8.73 -7.44 0.26
N ILE A 483 8.02 -6.33 0.15
CA ILE A 483 8.33 -5.08 0.85
C ILE A 483 7.21 -4.81 1.84
N VAL A 484 7.61 -4.50 3.07
CA VAL A 484 6.71 -4.00 4.10
C VAL A 484 7.22 -2.65 4.58
N ALA A 485 6.29 -1.72 4.77
CA ALA A 485 6.58 -0.36 5.20
C ALA A 485 5.67 0.04 6.37
N GLY A 486 6.20 0.87 7.25
CA GLY A 486 5.47 1.33 8.43
C GLY A 486 6.31 2.20 9.33
N TYR A 487 6.16 2.01 10.64
CA TYR A 487 6.94 2.73 11.64
C TYR A 487 7.41 1.83 12.78
N SER A 488 8.51 2.22 13.41
CA SER A 488 9.09 1.54 14.57
C SER A 488 9.21 2.50 15.76
N HIS A 489 8.84 2.08 16.97
CA HIS A 489 9.04 2.88 18.18
C HIS A 489 10.47 2.75 18.73
N TRP A 490 11.04 3.86 19.20
CA TRP A 490 12.35 3.87 19.88
C TRP A 490 12.21 3.99 21.41
N SER A 491 13.02 3.23 22.14
CA SER A 491 13.17 3.31 23.61
C SER A 491 14.09 4.44 24.14
N ASP A 492 14.85 5.16 23.29
CA ASP A 492 15.93 6.07 23.70
C ASP A 492 15.61 7.57 23.47
N SER A 493 14.32 7.93 23.46
CA SER A 493 13.81 9.30 23.24
C SER A 493 13.86 9.80 21.79
N LYS A 494 14.22 8.96 20.82
CA LYS A 494 14.23 9.29 19.38
C LYS A 494 12.86 9.22 18.67
N GLY A 495 11.81 8.76 19.34
CA GLY A 495 10.44 8.63 18.81
C GLY A 495 10.32 7.64 17.65
N ASP A 496 9.37 7.85 16.74
CA ASP A 496 9.01 6.88 15.69
C ASP A 496 9.95 6.94 14.48
N GLY A 497 10.36 5.77 13.97
CA GLY A 497 11.28 5.62 12.83
C GLY A 497 10.57 5.18 11.55
N PHE A 498 11.02 5.69 10.41
CA PHE A 498 10.55 5.33 9.08
C PHE A 498 11.11 3.95 8.68
N ALA A 499 10.30 2.91 8.87
CA ALA A 499 10.75 1.52 8.85
C ALA A 499 10.33 0.79 7.57
N LEU A 500 11.31 0.17 6.90
CA LEU A 500 11.10 -0.74 5.78
C LEU A 500 11.87 -2.04 6.03
N ALA A 501 11.27 -3.14 5.59
CA ALA A 501 11.99 -4.39 5.41
C ALA A 501 11.73 -4.94 4.02
N ARG A 502 12.79 -5.50 3.42
CA ARG A 502 12.75 -6.20 2.15
C ARG A 502 13.18 -7.63 2.36
N PHE A 503 12.36 -8.52 1.82
CA PHE A 503 12.56 -9.94 1.91
C PHE A 503 12.74 -10.50 0.51
N ASN A 504 13.69 -11.42 0.40
CA ASN A 504 13.87 -12.21 -0.80
C ASN A 504 12.59 -12.99 -1.11
N ALA A 505 12.49 -13.52 -2.34
CA ALA A 505 11.42 -14.44 -2.68
C ALA A 505 11.43 -15.70 -1.79
N ASP A 506 12.50 -16.00 -1.07
CA ASP A 506 12.59 -17.08 -0.07
C ASP A 506 12.36 -16.58 1.37
N GLY A 507 11.81 -15.37 1.57
CA GLY A 507 11.49 -14.82 2.89
C GLY A 507 12.68 -14.51 3.78
N THR A 508 13.90 -14.85 3.39
CA THR A 508 15.08 -14.39 4.11
C THR A 508 15.13 -12.86 4.00
N PRO A 509 15.47 -12.15 5.10
CA PRO A 509 15.80 -10.74 4.99
C PRO A 509 16.84 -10.59 3.88
N ASP A 510 16.56 -9.71 2.91
CA ASP A 510 17.47 -9.49 1.80
C ASP A 510 18.74 -8.85 2.36
N ALA A 511 19.77 -9.66 2.63
CA ALA A 511 21.00 -9.17 3.26
C ALA A 511 21.72 -8.09 2.45
N ALA A 512 21.41 -7.98 1.15
CA ALA A 512 21.89 -6.91 0.32
C ALA A 512 21.11 -5.60 0.52
N PHE A 513 19.96 -5.62 1.19
CA PHE A 513 19.11 -4.46 1.51
C PHE A 513 19.39 -3.90 2.91
N GLY A 514 20.08 -2.76 2.97
CA GLY A 514 20.33 -2.04 4.20
C GLY A 514 21.09 -2.87 5.23
N SER A 515 20.70 -2.76 6.51
CA SER A 515 21.31 -3.55 7.59
C SER A 515 20.60 -4.90 7.72
N GLY A 516 20.94 -5.83 6.82
CA GLY A 516 20.47 -7.21 6.88
C GLY A 516 18.99 -7.39 6.54
N GLY A 517 18.53 -6.78 5.44
CA GLY A 517 17.14 -6.84 4.96
C GLY A 517 16.25 -5.73 5.47
N LYS A 518 16.80 -4.80 6.23
CA LYS A 518 16.03 -3.80 6.98
C LYS A 518 16.65 -2.43 6.80
N VAL A 519 15.78 -1.45 6.71
CA VAL A 519 16.18 -0.06 6.80
C VAL A 519 15.26 0.64 7.80
N ASN A 520 15.88 1.19 8.82
CA ASN A 520 15.24 2.12 9.73
C ASN A 520 15.86 3.49 9.49
N THR A 521 15.23 4.26 8.61
CA THR A 521 15.77 5.57 8.24
C THR A 521 15.40 6.55 9.33
N TYR A 522 16.39 6.94 10.14
CA TYR A 522 16.24 8.07 11.03
C TYR A 522 16.12 9.35 10.21
N LEU A 523 14.88 9.82 10.13
CA LEU A 523 14.51 11.06 9.47
C LEU A 523 14.51 12.21 10.49
N SER A 524 13.97 11.95 11.68
CA SER A 524 13.77 12.95 12.74
C SER A 524 13.32 12.27 14.05
N SER A 525 12.90 13.05 15.05
CA SER A 525 12.32 12.54 16.29
C SER A 525 10.96 11.85 16.16
N SER A 526 10.30 11.87 14.99
CA SER A 526 9.05 11.13 14.75
C SER A 526 8.81 11.00 13.24
N SER A 527 8.66 9.80 12.75
CA SER A 527 8.49 9.52 11.32
C SER A 527 7.76 8.21 11.11
N ALA A 528 6.96 8.14 10.05
CA ALA A 528 6.25 6.92 9.67
C ALA A 528 6.10 6.84 8.15
N ALA A 529 6.20 5.63 7.60
CA ALA A 529 5.81 5.33 6.23
C ALA A 529 4.36 4.83 6.22
N TYR A 530 3.50 5.48 5.45
CA TYR A 530 2.09 5.07 5.32
C TYR A 530 1.80 4.34 4.01
N ALA A 531 2.61 4.60 2.98
CA ALA A 531 2.42 3.99 1.68
C ALA A 531 3.76 3.60 1.05
N VAL A 532 3.74 2.55 0.24
CA VAL A 532 4.91 2.06 -0.49
C VAL A 532 4.52 1.65 -1.91
N THR A 533 5.39 1.95 -2.87
CA THR A 533 5.23 1.54 -4.26
C THR A 533 6.58 1.15 -4.87
N ILE A 534 6.52 0.45 -5.99
CA ILE A 534 7.68 -0.01 -6.75
C ILE A 534 7.71 0.75 -8.07
N GLN A 535 8.82 1.45 -8.34
CA GLN A 535 9.03 2.09 -9.63
C GLN A 535 9.34 1.07 -10.73
N PRO A 536 9.21 1.44 -12.03
CA PRO A 536 9.49 0.53 -13.15
C PRO A 536 10.92 -0.01 -13.18
N ASP A 537 11.88 0.72 -12.60
CA ASP A 537 13.27 0.29 -12.47
C ASP A 537 13.52 -0.62 -11.25
N GLY A 538 12.45 -0.99 -10.53
CA GLY A 538 12.48 -1.88 -9.38
C GLY A 538 12.83 -1.18 -8.06
N LYS A 539 13.15 0.12 -8.05
CA LYS A 539 13.45 0.84 -6.80
C LYS A 539 12.20 1.07 -5.97
N ILE A 540 12.41 1.13 -4.65
CA ILE A 540 11.31 1.20 -3.68
C ILE A 540 11.12 2.66 -3.30
N VAL A 541 9.89 3.16 -3.42
CA VAL A 541 9.52 4.49 -2.95
C VAL A 541 8.51 4.35 -1.82
N ALA A 542 8.85 4.88 -0.66
CA ALA A 542 7.96 4.96 0.49
C ALA A 542 7.62 6.43 0.79
N ALA A 543 6.37 6.66 1.15
CA ALA A 543 5.83 7.99 1.44
C ALA A 543 5.23 8.04 2.86
N GLY A 544 5.44 9.16 3.54
CA GLY A 544 4.87 9.42 4.85
C GLY A 544 5.28 10.78 5.41
N TYR A 545 5.69 10.82 6.68
CA TYR A 545 6.10 12.07 7.33
C TYR A 545 7.38 11.95 8.15
N GLU A 546 8.01 13.11 8.44
CA GLU A 546 9.08 13.27 9.44
C GLU A 546 8.90 14.51 10.34
N GLY A 547 9.39 14.45 11.57
CA GLY A 547 9.64 15.56 12.49
C GLY A 547 8.36 16.07 13.10
N THR A 548 8.16 17.39 13.01
CA THR A 548 6.87 18.03 13.25
C THR A 548 5.93 17.80 12.05
N TYR A 549 5.92 16.58 11.51
CA TYR A 549 5.10 16.11 10.41
C TYR A 549 5.37 16.86 9.10
N THR A 550 6.41 16.50 8.38
CA THR A 550 6.77 17.06 7.07
C THR A 550 6.70 15.97 6.02
N PHE A 551 6.08 16.28 4.89
CA PHE A 551 5.83 15.33 3.81
C PHE A 551 7.15 14.78 3.28
N THR A 552 7.34 13.46 3.36
CA THR A 552 8.64 12.85 3.06
C THR A 552 8.49 11.65 2.12
N LEU A 553 9.32 11.63 1.09
CA LEU A 553 9.59 10.44 0.27
C LEU A 553 11.00 9.96 0.54
N VAL A 554 11.15 8.65 0.61
CA VAL A 554 12.45 7.99 0.69
C VAL A 554 12.51 6.92 -0.39
N ARG A 555 13.63 6.87 -1.11
CA ARG A 555 13.88 5.86 -2.14
C ARG A 555 15.11 5.02 -1.81
N TYR A 556 14.98 3.72 -2.07
CA TYR A 556 15.97 2.68 -1.79
C TYR A 556 16.23 1.76 -2.99
#